data_AF-A0A0D4CYT7-F1
#
_entry.id   AF-A0A0D4CYT7-F1
#
_cell.length_a   1.000
_cell.length_b   1.000
_cell.length_c   1.000
_cell.angle_alpha   90.00
_cell.angle_beta   90.00
_cell.angle_gamma   90.00
#
_symmetry.space_group_name_H-M   'P 1'
#
loop_
_entity.id
_entity.type
_entity.pdbx_description
1 polymer ?
#
loop_
_entity_poly.entity_id
_entity_poly.type
_entity_poly.pdbx_seq_one_letter_code
_entity_poly.pdbx_strand_id
1 'polypeptide(L)'
;ILDNYMMRNQGCEKRIKQVLWKRVLDVSDRSLRYITTGLGSQADGVPNEAGFDITAASELMAILCLAEDETDLRRRIENILLGYTHDDEPFTVKDLGIAGAITVLMKDAISPNLVQTTENTPAFVHGGPFANIAHGCNSVLATKMSMSYGDYVVTEAGFGADLGAEKFFNIKCRQSGLSPKLTVIVATAQGLKMHGGVPEKEIKELNRKGLTKGLDNLQKHLDNLASIWSLPVLVAFNRCATDTEEEINVVREFCEKNDVYFAVNEAFAQGGEGAIDLANEVVKAIEEKPSKPLKFTYNDEDTIEQKIEKVALNIYGACDVVFSEKALKKLKRIHDTELEKF
;
A
#
# COMPACT_ATOMS: atom_id res chain seq x y z
N ILE A 1 -20.96 2.53 -19.01
CA ILE A 1 -21.54 3.90 -19.08
C ILE A 1 -20.65 4.83 -19.89
N LEU A 2 -19.33 4.87 -19.65
CA LEU A 2 -18.40 5.69 -20.43
C LEU A 2 -18.49 5.46 -21.95
N ASP A 3 -18.49 4.20 -22.41
CA ASP A 3 -18.63 3.90 -23.85
C ASP A 3 -19.99 4.37 -24.41
N ASN A 4 -21.06 4.29 -23.63
CA ASN A 4 -22.37 4.81 -24.02
C ASN A 4 -22.34 6.35 -24.15
N TYR A 5 -21.66 7.04 -23.23
CA TYR A 5 -21.44 8.48 -23.36
C TYR A 5 -20.70 8.81 -24.66
N MET A 6 -19.62 8.09 -24.96
CA MET A 6 -18.84 8.29 -26.20
C MET A 6 -19.70 8.08 -27.45
N MET A 7 -20.51 7.01 -27.48
CA MET A 7 -21.41 6.71 -28.61
C MET A 7 -22.47 7.82 -28.81
N ARG A 8 -23.06 8.32 -27.72
CA ARG A 8 -24.15 9.32 -27.80
C ARG A 8 -23.66 10.75 -28.05
N ASN A 9 -22.40 11.05 -27.76
CA ASN A 9 -21.85 12.40 -27.81
C ASN A 9 -20.78 12.60 -28.90
N GLN A 10 -20.73 11.74 -29.94
CA GLN A 10 -19.74 11.86 -31.03
C GLN A 10 -19.76 13.23 -31.73
N GLY A 11 -20.92 13.89 -31.79
CA GLY A 11 -21.11 15.21 -32.41
C GLY A 11 -21.05 16.40 -31.45
N CYS A 12 -20.73 16.19 -30.18
CA CYS A 12 -20.68 17.25 -29.18
C CYS A 12 -19.26 17.79 -28.99
N GLU A 13 -19.12 19.00 -28.47
CA GLU A 13 -17.81 19.60 -28.14
C GLU A 13 -17.08 18.78 -27.07
N LYS A 14 -17.79 18.29 -26.04
CA LYS A 14 -17.25 17.43 -24.97
C LYS A 14 -17.03 15.97 -25.37
N ARG A 15 -16.65 15.70 -26.61
CA ARG A 15 -16.27 14.33 -27.04
C ARG A 15 -14.95 13.91 -26.40
N ILE A 16 -14.84 12.64 -26.02
CA ILE A 16 -13.65 12.06 -25.38
C ILE A 16 -12.63 11.65 -26.46
N LYS A 17 -11.40 12.16 -26.32
CA LYS A 17 -10.26 11.85 -27.19
C LYS A 17 -9.44 10.69 -26.67
N GLN A 18 -9.29 10.59 -25.35
CA GLN A 18 -8.47 9.58 -24.70
C GLN A 18 -9.21 9.00 -23.50
N VAL A 19 -9.34 7.67 -23.47
CA VAL A 19 -9.84 6.93 -22.30
C VAL A 19 -8.65 6.42 -21.50
N LEU A 20 -8.63 6.71 -20.20
CA LEU A 20 -7.65 6.16 -19.24
C LEU A 20 -8.24 4.99 -18.45
N TRP A 21 -9.55 5.02 -18.21
CA TRP A 21 -10.23 4.04 -17.38
C TRP A 21 -10.30 2.67 -18.06
N LYS A 22 -9.78 1.65 -17.38
CA LYS A 22 -9.87 0.25 -17.80
C LYS A 22 -11.03 -0.48 -17.11
N ARG A 23 -11.40 -1.64 -17.65
CA ARG A 23 -12.34 -2.55 -16.99
C ARG A 23 -11.60 -3.40 -15.96
N VAL A 24 -12.35 -4.10 -15.11
CA VAL A 24 -11.74 -5.02 -14.13
C VAL A 24 -12.46 -6.35 -14.07
N LEU A 25 -11.71 -7.40 -13.73
CA LEU A 25 -12.22 -8.74 -13.49
C LEU A 25 -11.36 -9.41 -12.42
N ASP A 26 -11.97 -10.06 -11.43
CA ASP A 26 -11.23 -10.73 -10.36
C ASP A 26 -10.83 -12.17 -10.72
N VAL A 27 -10.17 -12.30 -11.87
CA VAL A 27 -9.68 -13.57 -12.41
C VAL A 27 -8.32 -13.33 -13.04
N SER A 28 -7.41 -14.28 -12.88
CA SER A 28 -6.10 -14.26 -13.54
C SER A 28 -6.23 -14.58 -15.04
N ASP A 29 -6.70 -13.61 -15.84
CA ASP A 29 -6.84 -13.74 -17.29
C ASP A 29 -5.87 -12.81 -18.05
N ARG A 30 -4.81 -13.41 -18.60
CA ARG A 30 -3.80 -12.66 -19.37
C ARG A 30 -4.29 -12.18 -20.73
N SER A 31 -5.33 -12.82 -21.29
CA SER A 31 -5.81 -12.55 -22.65
C SER A 31 -6.58 -11.23 -22.73
N LEU A 32 -7.08 -10.73 -21.60
CA LEU A 32 -7.85 -9.48 -21.50
C LEU A 32 -6.98 -8.22 -21.25
N ARG A 33 -5.64 -8.36 -21.17
CA ARG A 33 -4.74 -7.23 -20.92
C ARG A 33 -4.83 -6.14 -21.98
N TYR A 34 -5.00 -6.55 -23.25
CA TYR A 34 -5.13 -5.67 -24.40
C TYR A 34 -6.21 -6.21 -25.32
N ILE A 35 -7.27 -5.44 -25.52
CA ILE A 35 -8.42 -5.81 -26.34
C ILE A 35 -8.88 -4.63 -27.18
N THR A 36 -9.64 -4.91 -28.23
CA THR A 36 -10.40 -3.90 -28.97
C THR A 36 -11.88 -4.05 -28.64
N THR A 37 -12.55 -2.97 -28.26
CA THR A 37 -13.99 -2.94 -27.94
C THR A 37 -14.78 -2.12 -28.94
N GLY A 38 -16.11 -2.23 -28.94
CA GLY A 38 -16.99 -1.42 -29.80
C GLY A 38 -16.93 -1.80 -31.29
N LEU A 39 -16.57 -3.05 -31.58
CA LEU A 39 -16.62 -3.62 -32.94
C LEU A 39 -18.04 -4.08 -33.26
N GLY A 40 -18.36 -4.21 -34.55
CA GLY A 40 -19.67 -4.64 -35.03
C GLY A 40 -20.31 -3.58 -35.94
N SER A 41 -21.63 -3.38 -35.79
CA SER A 41 -22.40 -2.34 -36.46
C SER A 41 -22.23 -0.97 -35.79
N GLN A 42 -22.73 0.08 -36.44
CA GLN A 42 -22.74 1.44 -35.86
C GLN A 42 -23.53 1.53 -34.54
N ALA A 43 -24.43 0.58 -34.28
CA ALA A 43 -25.20 0.51 -33.04
C ALA A 43 -24.42 -0.17 -31.88
N ASP A 44 -23.32 -0.86 -32.15
CA ASP A 44 -22.59 -1.69 -31.18
C ASP A 44 -21.47 -0.95 -30.43
N GLY A 45 -21.18 0.30 -30.81
CA GLY A 45 -20.29 1.20 -30.08
C GLY A 45 -19.26 1.91 -30.97
N VAL A 46 -18.24 2.47 -30.32
CA VAL A 46 -17.12 3.14 -30.98
C VAL A 46 -15.88 2.27 -30.83
N PRO A 47 -15.24 1.83 -31.93
CA PRO A 47 -14.00 1.07 -31.85
C PRO A 47 -12.94 1.78 -31.02
N ASN A 48 -12.40 1.11 -30.01
CA ASN A 48 -11.37 1.68 -29.13
C ASN A 48 -10.45 0.58 -28.57
N GLU A 49 -9.20 0.94 -28.28
CA GLU A 49 -8.29 0.10 -27.49
C GLU A 49 -8.71 0.15 -26.02
N ALA A 50 -8.72 -1.02 -25.37
CA ALA A 50 -9.08 -1.16 -23.97
C ALA A 50 -8.30 -2.32 -23.33
N GLY A 51 -8.56 -2.55 -22.04
CA GLY A 51 -8.00 -3.67 -21.31
C GLY A 51 -8.73 -3.90 -19.99
N PHE A 52 -8.39 -5.03 -19.38
CA PHE A 52 -8.79 -5.39 -18.03
C PHE A 52 -7.58 -5.40 -17.10
N ASP A 53 -7.77 -4.87 -15.90
CA ASP A 53 -6.89 -5.12 -14.77
C ASP A 53 -7.60 -6.05 -13.76
N ILE A 54 -6.86 -6.64 -12.82
CA ILE A 54 -7.48 -7.39 -11.72
C ILE A 54 -8.22 -6.43 -10.78
N THR A 55 -9.33 -6.86 -10.16
CA THR A 55 -10.22 -5.96 -9.39
C THR A 55 -9.49 -5.19 -8.28
N ALA A 56 -8.54 -5.83 -7.58
CA ALA A 56 -7.73 -5.18 -6.55
C ALA A 56 -6.83 -4.03 -7.06
N ALA A 57 -6.59 -3.95 -8.37
CA ALA A 57 -5.84 -2.88 -9.02
C ALA A 57 -6.73 -1.65 -9.36
N SER A 58 -8.05 -1.76 -9.21
CA SER A 58 -8.97 -0.65 -9.47
C SER A 58 -8.73 0.53 -8.53
N GLU A 59 -8.81 1.75 -9.05
CA GLU A 59 -8.82 2.96 -8.21
C GLU A 59 -9.99 2.95 -7.22
N LEU A 60 -11.12 2.31 -7.55
CA LEU A 60 -12.23 2.13 -6.61
C LEU A 60 -11.83 1.33 -5.36
N MET A 61 -10.90 0.38 -5.47
CA MET A 61 -10.36 -0.34 -4.31
C MET A 61 -9.51 0.58 -3.44
N ALA A 62 -8.67 1.42 -4.05
CA ALA A 62 -7.88 2.41 -3.31
C ALA A 62 -8.77 3.45 -2.61
N ILE A 63 -9.84 3.90 -3.28
CA ILE A 63 -10.84 4.82 -2.74
C ILE A 63 -11.59 4.19 -1.57
N LEU A 64 -12.07 2.94 -1.72
CA LEU A 64 -12.69 2.18 -0.62
C LEU A 64 -11.78 2.12 0.62
N CYS A 65 -10.48 1.93 0.41
CA CYS A 65 -9.53 1.79 1.50
C CYS A 65 -9.14 3.12 2.16
N LEU A 66 -9.32 4.25 1.50
CA LEU A 66 -8.97 5.59 2.02
C LEU A 66 -10.18 6.44 2.43
N ALA A 67 -11.40 6.04 2.07
CA ALA A 67 -12.60 6.76 2.46
C ALA A 67 -12.83 6.69 3.98
N GLU A 68 -13.25 7.82 4.56
CA GLU A 68 -13.58 7.91 5.99
C GLU A 68 -15.06 7.70 6.30
N ASP A 69 -15.93 7.93 5.33
CA ASP A 69 -17.37 7.75 5.39
C ASP A 69 -17.97 7.72 3.98
N GLU A 70 -19.29 7.57 3.87
CA GLU A 70 -19.99 7.52 2.58
C GLU A 70 -19.89 8.84 1.80
N THR A 71 -19.84 9.98 2.48
CA THR A 71 -19.72 11.30 1.84
C THR A 71 -18.34 11.46 1.23
N ASP A 72 -17.29 11.06 1.97
CA ASP A 72 -15.91 11.05 1.48
C ASP A 72 -15.72 10.04 0.35
N LEU A 73 -16.32 8.85 0.45
CA LEU A 73 -16.33 7.84 -0.61
C LEU A 73 -16.89 8.44 -1.91
N ARG A 74 -18.07 9.06 -1.84
CA ARG A 74 -18.70 9.68 -3.01
C ARG A 74 -17.84 10.79 -3.59
N ARG A 75 -17.30 11.68 -2.74
CA ARG A 75 -16.41 12.78 -3.17
C ARG A 75 -15.20 12.25 -3.94
N ARG A 76 -14.57 11.18 -3.44
CA ARG A 76 -13.44 10.54 -4.11
C ARG A 76 -13.84 9.89 -5.43
N ILE A 77 -14.99 9.21 -5.48
CA ILE A 77 -15.54 8.65 -6.71
C ILE A 77 -15.80 9.74 -7.75
N GLU A 78 -16.36 10.89 -7.37
CA GLU A 78 -16.62 12.03 -8.26
C GLU A 78 -15.36 12.52 -8.97
N ASN A 79 -14.21 12.48 -8.28
CA ASN A 79 -12.93 13.00 -8.76
C ASN A 79 -12.11 12.00 -9.59
N ILE A 80 -12.59 10.76 -9.79
CA ILE A 80 -11.91 9.78 -10.64
C ILE A 80 -11.79 10.35 -12.07
N LEU A 81 -10.57 10.42 -12.58
CA LEU A 81 -10.28 10.83 -13.94
C LEU A 81 -10.50 9.67 -14.91
N LEU A 82 -11.48 9.79 -15.80
CA LEU A 82 -11.82 8.76 -16.77
C LEU A 82 -11.03 8.90 -18.07
N GLY A 83 -10.63 10.12 -18.41
CA GLY A 83 -10.05 10.43 -19.71
C GLY A 83 -9.85 11.92 -19.94
N TYR A 84 -9.62 12.26 -21.20
CA TYR A 84 -9.48 13.63 -21.65
C TYR A 84 -10.35 13.88 -22.89
N THR A 85 -10.91 15.08 -22.98
CA THR A 85 -11.70 15.52 -24.13
C THR A 85 -10.80 15.86 -25.33
N HIS A 86 -11.40 16.19 -26.46
CA HIS A 86 -10.66 16.66 -27.64
C HIS A 86 -9.93 17.99 -27.44
N ASP A 87 -10.44 18.83 -26.54
CA ASP A 87 -9.79 20.08 -26.13
C ASP A 87 -8.75 19.85 -25.01
N ASP A 88 -8.40 18.59 -24.74
CA ASP A 88 -7.44 18.14 -23.73
C ASP A 88 -7.81 18.41 -22.26
N GLU A 89 -9.06 18.83 -22.01
CA GLU A 89 -9.65 18.99 -20.68
C GLU A 89 -9.89 17.64 -19.98
N PRO A 90 -9.70 17.54 -18.65
CA PRO A 90 -9.98 16.33 -17.89
C PRO A 90 -11.48 16.00 -17.91
N PHE A 91 -11.80 14.72 -18.04
CA PHE A 91 -13.17 14.22 -17.96
C PHE A 91 -13.30 13.21 -16.81
N THR A 92 -14.13 13.54 -15.82
CA THR A 92 -14.24 12.81 -14.55
C THR A 92 -15.54 12.03 -14.43
N VAL A 93 -15.67 11.21 -13.39
CA VAL A 93 -16.95 10.57 -13.04
C VAL A 93 -18.04 11.59 -12.69
N LYS A 94 -17.67 12.73 -12.10
CA LYS A 94 -18.60 13.84 -11.84
C LYS A 94 -19.21 14.39 -13.12
N ASP A 95 -18.42 14.58 -14.17
CA ASP A 95 -18.90 15.04 -15.48
C ASP A 95 -19.89 14.06 -16.12
N LEU A 96 -19.71 12.76 -15.85
CA LEU A 96 -20.60 11.71 -16.31
C LEU A 96 -21.88 11.59 -15.47
N GLY A 97 -21.95 12.23 -14.29
CA GLY A 97 -23.14 12.28 -13.44
C GLY A 97 -23.50 10.96 -12.76
N ILE A 98 -22.55 10.03 -12.61
CA ILE A 98 -22.85 8.66 -12.12
C ILE A 98 -22.27 8.32 -10.74
N ALA A 99 -21.61 9.25 -10.06
CA ALA A 99 -20.97 8.97 -8.78
C ALA A 99 -21.95 8.42 -7.72
N GLY A 100 -23.18 8.95 -7.68
CA GLY A 100 -24.23 8.46 -6.79
C GLY A 100 -24.58 6.99 -7.05
N ALA A 101 -24.67 6.58 -8.32
CA ALA A 101 -24.97 5.19 -8.68
C ALA A 101 -23.83 4.24 -8.26
N ILE A 102 -22.57 4.65 -8.43
CA ILE A 102 -21.41 3.88 -7.98
C ILE A 102 -21.40 3.80 -6.44
N THR A 103 -21.69 4.91 -5.76
CA THR A 103 -21.75 4.95 -4.28
C THR A 103 -22.82 3.98 -3.76
N VAL A 104 -23.99 3.91 -4.40
CA VAL A 104 -25.04 2.95 -4.03
C VAL A 104 -24.57 1.50 -4.20
N LEU A 105 -23.82 1.17 -5.25
CA LEU A 105 -23.25 -0.17 -5.43
C LEU A 105 -22.22 -0.52 -4.35
N MET A 106 -21.55 0.50 -3.78
CA MET A 106 -20.55 0.34 -2.73
C MET A 106 -21.12 0.52 -1.31
N LYS A 107 -22.43 0.76 -1.17
CA LYS A 107 -23.07 1.14 0.10
C LYS A 107 -22.84 0.11 1.20
N ASP A 108 -23.02 -1.17 0.91
CA ASP A 108 -22.77 -2.21 1.91
C ASP A 108 -21.28 -2.53 1.99
N ALA A 109 -20.58 -2.47 0.85
CA ALA A 109 -19.16 -2.77 0.73
C ALA A 109 -18.23 -1.79 1.46
N ILE A 110 -18.70 -0.60 1.87
CA ILE A 110 -17.93 0.33 2.71
C ILE A 110 -17.86 -0.12 4.18
N SER A 111 -18.72 -1.05 4.60
CA SER A 111 -18.79 -1.52 5.99
C SER A 111 -17.72 -2.60 6.28
N PRO A 112 -16.86 -2.42 7.29
CA PRO A 112 -15.88 -3.43 7.67
C PRO A 112 -16.48 -4.80 8.02
N ASN A 113 -15.86 -5.88 7.54
CA ASN A 113 -16.31 -7.25 7.84
C ASN A 113 -15.65 -7.76 9.13
N LEU A 114 -16.45 -8.00 10.16
CA LEU A 114 -15.99 -8.63 11.39
C LEU A 114 -15.92 -10.15 11.23
N VAL A 115 -14.76 -10.71 11.50
CA VAL A 115 -14.49 -12.14 11.60
C VAL A 115 -13.69 -12.40 12.88
N GLN A 116 -13.15 -13.61 13.05
CA GLN A 116 -12.32 -13.96 14.20
C GLN A 116 -11.13 -14.82 13.78
N THR A 117 -10.05 -14.77 14.57
CA THR A 117 -8.91 -15.70 14.45
C THR A 117 -9.28 -17.10 14.93
N THR A 118 -8.37 -18.06 14.82
CA THR A 118 -8.53 -19.42 15.36
C THR A 118 -8.69 -19.47 16.89
N GLU A 119 -8.34 -18.40 17.58
CA GLU A 119 -8.45 -18.24 19.04
C GLU A 119 -9.57 -17.26 19.43
N ASN A 120 -10.49 -16.99 18.50
CA ASN A 120 -11.66 -16.12 18.68
C ASN A 120 -11.32 -14.64 18.92
N THR A 121 -10.09 -14.19 18.62
CA THR A 121 -9.74 -12.76 18.65
C THR A 121 -10.50 -12.04 17.53
N PRO A 122 -11.25 -10.95 17.82
CA PRO A 122 -11.94 -10.18 16.80
C PRO A 122 -10.97 -9.64 15.75
N ALA A 123 -11.30 -9.80 14.46
CA ALA A 123 -10.48 -9.33 13.36
C ALA A 123 -11.36 -8.69 12.28
N PHE A 124 -10.94 -7.52 11.78
CA PHE A 124 -11.57 -6.91 10.61
C PHE A 124 -10.79 -7.25 9.33
N VAL A 125 -11.51 -7.74 8.32
CA VAL A 125 -10.96 -7.97 6.97
C VAL A 125 -11.71 -7.08 5.99
N HIS A 126 -11.07 -5.99 5.54
CA HIS A 126 -11.75 -4.99 4.73
C HIS A 126 -10.80 -4.19 3.82
N GLY A 127 -11.06 -4.28 2.52
CA GLY A 127 -10.22 -3.69 1.48
C GLY A 127 -8.95 -4.50 1.21
N GLY A 128 -8.33 -4.24 0.06
CA GLY A 128 -7.11 -4.93 -0.37
C GLY A 128 -6.55 -4.34 -1.67
N PRO A 129 -6.06 -3.09 -1.65
CA PRO A 129 -5.47 -2.47 -2.82
C PRO A 129 -4.06 -3.01 -3.04
N PHE A 130 -3.57 -2.92 -4.27
CA PHE A 130 -2.17 -3.23 -4.55
C PHE A 130 -1.20 -2.31 -3.79
N ALA A 131 -0.03 -2.83 -3.44
CA ALA A 131 1.00 -2.07 -2.72
C ALA A 131 2.05 -1.43 -3.65
N ASN A 132 1.93 -1.58 -4.97
CA ASN A 132 2.81 -0.93 -5.96
C ASN A 132 2.15 0.30 -6.60
N ILE A 133 1.00 0.13 -7.26
CA ILE A 133 0.22 1.21 -7.88
C ILE A 133 -0.75 1.91 -6.92
N ALA A 134 -0.92 1.37 -5.71
CA ALA A 134 -1.67 1.96 -4.61
C ALA A 134 -0.88 1.76 -3.29
N HIS A 135 -1.56 1.96 -2.15
CA HIS A 135 -0.93 2.06 -0.83
C HIS A 135 -0.87 0.75 -0.03
N GLY A 136 -1.48 -0.34 -0.52
CA GLY A 136 -1.27 -1.67 0.05
C GLY A 136 -1.77 -1.90 1.48
N CYS A 137 -2.76 -1.14 1.96
CA CYS A 137 -3.28 -1.26 3.32
C CYS A 137 -4.77 -1.66 3.31
N ASN A 138 -5.23 -2.27 4.41
CA ASN A 138 -6.67 -2.38 4.68
C ASN A 138 -7.29 -0.99 4.89
N SER A 139 -8.62 -0.93 4.87
CA SER A 139 -9.33 0.36 4.93
C SER A 139 -9.08 1.19 6.20
N VAL A 140 -9.12 2.52 6.04
CA VAL A 140 -9.14 3.50 7.13
C VAL A 140 -10.32 3.23 8.08
N LEU A 141 -11.51 2.99 7.54
CA LEU A 141 -12.71 2.70 8.32
C LEU A 141 -12.53 1.49 9.25
N ALA A 142 -12.02 0.37 8.74
CA ALA A 142 -11.76 -0.81 9.59
C ALA A 142 -10.73 -0.50 10.68
N THR A 143 -9.69 0.29 10.36
CA THR A 143 -8.65 0.66 11.33
C THR A 143 -9.21 1.55 12.44
N LYS A 144 -9.96 2.61 12.08
CA LYS A 144 -10.60 3.52 13.06
C LYS A 144 -11.67 2.79 13.89
N MET A 145 -12.42 1.88 13.27
CA MET A 145 -13.40 1.05 13.96
C MET A 145 -12.72 0.13 14.98
N SER A 146 -11.64 -0.56 14.63
CA SER A 146 -10.84 -1.33 15.60
C SER A 146 -10.37 -0.46 16.77
N MET A 147 -9.90 0.76 16.50
CA MET A 147 -9.39 1.67 17.55
C MET A 147 -10.48 2.16 18.50
N SER A 148 -11.75 2.08 18.09
CA SER A 148 -12.88 2.47 18.95
C SER A 148 -13.25 1.37 19.95
N TYR A 149 -12.84 0.12 19.71
CA TYR A 149 -13.24 -1.05 20.50
C TYR A 149 -12.08 -1.83 21.13
N GLY A 150 -10.85 -1.66 20.64
CA GLY A 150 -9.66 -2.35 21.16
C GLY A 150 -8.65 -1.37 21.76
N ASP A 151 -8.03 -1.76 22.87
CA ASP A 151 -6.92 -1.02 23.48
C ASP A 151 -5.66 -1.04 22.59
N TYR A 152 -5.48 -2.13 21.84
CA TYR A 152 -4.43 -2.30 20.84
C TYR A 152 -5.05 -2.69 19.49
N VAL A 153 -4.57 -2.05 18.44
CA VAL A 153 -4.93 -2.37 17.05
C VAL A 153 -3.67 -2.74 16.29
N VAL A 154 -3.60 -4.00 15.88
CA VAL A 154 -2.56 -4.51 15.00
C VAL A 154 -3.07 -4.43 13.56
N THR A 155 -2.28 -3.80 12.70
CA THR A 155 -2.56 -3.67 11.26
C THR A 155 -1.24 -3.79 10.49
N GLU A 156 -1.33 -3.95 9.18
CA GLU A 156 -0.18 -4.21 8.32
C GLU A 156 -0.30 -3.44 7.00
N ALA A 157 0.81 -3.44 6.24
CA ALA A 157 0.88 -2.95 4.88
C ALA A 157 1.64 -3.96 4.02
N GLY A 158 1.24 -4.11 2.76
CA GLY A 158 1.85 -5.07 1.83
C GLY A 158 3.27 -4.69 1.40
N PHE A 159 4.06 -5.70 1.01
CA PHE A 159 5.49 -5.61 0.71
C PHE A 159 6.37 -5.23 1.93
N GLY A 160 7.61 -4.81 1.70
CA GLY A 160 8.54 -4.38 2.73
C GLY A 160 8.25 -2.97 3.24
N ALA A 161 8.99 -2.54 4.27
CA ALA A 161 8.81 -1.22 4.88
C ALA A 161 9.19 -0.06 3.94
N ASP A 162 9.98 -0.33 2.90
CA ASP A 162 10.31 0.60 1.83
C ASP A 162 9.10 0.99 0.95
N LEU A 163 8.11 0.11 0.81
CA LEU A 163 6.88 0.37 0.06
C LEU A 163 5.65 0.46 0.96
N GLY A 164 5.36 -0.62 1.69
CA GLY A 164 4.16 -0.74 2.51
C GLY A 164 4.13 0.28 3.64
N ALA A 165 5.16 0.30 4.48
CA ALA A 165 5.22 1.22 5.61
C ALA A 165 5.36 2.68 5.12
N GLU A 166 6.19 2.95 4.11
CA GLU A 166 6.30 4.27 3.48
C GLU A 166 4.92 4.82 3.07
N LYS A 167 4.13 4.03 2.35
CA LYS A 167 2.78 4.42 1.91
C LYS A 167 1.76 4.43 3.05
N PHE A 168 1.89 3.53 4.02
CA PHE A 168 1.07 3.55 5.22
C PHE A 168 1.24 4.88 5.98
N PHE A 169 2.47 5.38 6.12
CA PHE A 169 2.72 6.65 6.77
C PHE A 169 2.38 7.84 5.86
N ASN A 170 3.00 7.95 4.69
CA ASN A 170 2.89 9.13 3.83
C ASN A 170 1.52 9.30 3.17
N ILE A 171 0.73 8.23 3.03
CA ILE A 171 -0.61 8.28 2.43
C ILE A 171 -1.68 8.00 3.48
N LYS A 172 -1.73 6.78 4.05
CA LYS A 172 -2.85 6.38 4.93
C LYS A 172 -2.88 7.22 6.21
N CYS A 173 -1.78 7.33 6.95
CA CYS A 173 -1.72 8.12 8.19
C CYS A 173 -1.89 9.61 7.90
N ARG A 174 -1.22 10.14 6.86
CA ARG A 174 -1.35 11.55 6.47
C ARG A 174 -2.81 11.93 6.21
N GLN A 175 -3.55 11.14 5.43
CA GLN A 175 -4.93 11.46 5.09
C GLN A 175 -5.91 11.23 6.23
N SER A 176 -5.67 10.22 7.07
CA SER A 176 -6.64 9.79 8.10
C SER A 176 -6.39 10.31 9.51
N GLY A 177 -5.24 10.96 9.73
CA GLY A 177 -4.79 11.40 11.05
C GLY A 177 -4.36 10.27 12.00
N LEU A 178 -4.23 9.04 11.50
CA LEU A 178 -3.75 7.91 12.31
C LEU A 178 -2.32 8.14 12.79
N SER A 179 -2.04 7.80 14.05
CA SER A 179 -0.73 7.97 14.68
C SER A 179 -0.26 6.66 15.30
N PRO A 180 0.58 5.89 14.57
CA PRO A 180 1.13 4.62 15.04
C PRO A 180 1.94 4.78 16.33
N LYS A 181 1.85 3.78 17.22
CA LYS A 181 2.56 3.76 18.52
C LYS A 181 3.85 2.95 18.50
N LEU A 182 3.91 1.95 17.64
CA LEU A 182 5.05 1.05 17.43
C LEU A 182 4.98 0.52 16.00
N THR A 183 6.14 0.26 15.39
CA THR A 183 6.23 -0.51 14.16
C THR A 183 6.94 -1.83 14.43
N VAL A 184 6.31 -2.95 14.05
CA VAL A 184 6.94 -4.27 14.09
C VAL A 184 7.50 -4.60 12.70
N ILE A 185 8.81 -4.85 12.60
CA ILE A 185 9.42 -5.43 11.40
C ILE A 185 9.52 -6.93 11.60
N VAL A 186 8.89 -7.70 10.70
CA VAL A 186 9.03 -9.16 10.69
C VAL A 186 10.26 -9.54 9.87
N ALA A 187 11.08 -10.43 10.42
CA ALA A 187 12.25 -10.99 9.73
C ALA A 187 12.33 -12.52 9.94
N THR A 188 12.99 -13.21 9.00
CA THR A 188 13.30 -14.65 9.12
C THR A 188 14.77 -14.88 8.79
N ALA A 189 15.39 -15.93 9.35
CA ALA A 189 16.76 -16.28 8.97
C ALA A 189 16.89 -16.58 7.47
N GLN A 190 15.89 -17.24 6.87
CA GLN A 190 15.90 -17.53 5.44
C GLN A 190 15.83 -16.27 4.58
N GLY A 191 14.95 -15.32 4.90
CA GLY A 191 14.87 -14.04 4.18
C GLY A 191 16.18 -13.25 4.26
N LEU A 192 16.75 -13.15 5.46
CA LEU A 192 18.04 -12.48 5.67
C LEU A 192 19.18 -13.19 4.93
N LYS A 193 19.29 -14.52 5.01
CA LYS A 193 20.28 -15.29 4.25
C LYS A 193 20.16 -15.05 2.74
N MET A 194 18.95 -14.91 2.22
CA MET A 194 18.71 -14.62 0.80
C MET A 194 19.24 -13.23 0.43
N HIS A 195 18.99 -12.22 1.26
CA HIS A 195 19.60 -10.89 1.12
C HIS A 195 21.14 -10.92 1.26
N GLY A 196 21.67 -11.86 2.03
CA GLY A 196 23.11 -12.15 2.10
C GLY A 196 23.70 -12.78 0.83
N GLY A 197 22.87 -13.20 -0.11
CA GLY A 197 23.26 -13.88 -1.35
C GLY A 197 23.40 -15.40 -1.21
N VAL A 198 22.82 -16.01 -0.16
CA VAL A 198 22.75 -17.47 -0.05
C VAL A 198 21.75 -18.00 -1.07
N PRO A 199 22.11 -19.01 -1.89
CA PRO A 199 21.19 -19.61 -2.85
C PRO A 199 19.95 -20.22 -2.17
N GLU A 200 18.79 -20.12 -2.82
CA GLU A 200 17.51 -20.64 -2.30
C GLU A 200 17.58 -22.13 -1.90
N LYS A 201 18.35 -22.93 -2.64
CA LYS A 201 18.53 -24.37 -2.37
C LYS A 201 19.26 -24.66 -1.05
N GLU A 202 20.12 -23.74 -0.61
CA GLU A 202 20.95 -23.86 0.60
C GLU A 202 20.36 -23.06 1.77
N ILE A 203 19.20 -22.40 1.58
CA ILE A 203 18.69 -21.41 2.53
C ILE A 203 18.29 -21.98 3.89
N LYS A 204 18.04 -23.29 3.94
CA LYS A 204 17.68 -24.01 5.17
C LYS A 204 18.89 -24.44 6.00
N GLU A 205 20.09 -24.36 5.43
CA GLU A 205 21.33 -24.72 6.12
C GLU A 205 21.79 -23.56 6.99
N LEU A 206 22.51 -23.88 8.07
CA LEU A 206 23.14 -22.90 8.94
C LEU A 206 24.15 -22.07 8.13
N ASN A 207 23.92 -20.77 8.00
CA ASN A 207 24.84 -19.90 7.27
C ASN A 207 24.95 -18.53 7.93
N ARG A 208 25.78 -18.48 8.99
CA ARG A 208 26.02 -17.25 9.75
C ARG A 208 26.55 -16.11 8.90
N LYS A 209 27.42 -16.38 7.93
CA LYS A 209 28.02 -15.35 7.06
C LYS A 209 26.97 -14.71 6.16
N GLY A 210 26.15 -15.53 5.51
CA GLY A 210 25.03 -15.08 4.70
C GLY A 210 24.01 -14.31 5.52
N LEU A 211 23.62 -14.84 6.69
CA LEU A 211 22.71 -14.19 7.61
C LEU A 211 23.21 -12.80 8.03
N THR A 212 24.47 -12.71 8.46
CA THR A 212 25.09 -11.46 8.91
C THR A 212 25.12 -10.41 7.79
N LYS A 213 25.46 -10.81 6.56
CA LYS A 213 25.41 -9.91 5.41
C LYS A 213 23.98 -9.47 5.05
N GLY A 214 23.01 -10.35 5.26
CA GLY A 214 21.59 -10.05 5.08
C GLY A 214 21.05 -8.98 6.03
N LEU A 215 21.69 -8.79 7.18
CA LEU A 215 21.30 -7.76 8.15
C LEU A 215 21.43 -6.34 7.56
N ASP A 216 22.21 -6.12 6.50
CA ASP A 216 22.28 -4.82 5.81
C ASP A 216 20.88 -4.39 5.30
N ASN A 217 20.06 -5.36 4.85
CA ASN A 217 18.68 -5.08 4.45
C ASN A 217 17.81 -4.65 5.65
N LEU A 218 17.91 -5.39 6.77
CA LEU A 218 17.19 -5.06 7.99
C LEU A 218 17.62 -3.70 8.55
N GLN A 219 18.93 -3.44 8.58
CA GLN A 219 19.51 -2.17 9.00
C GLN A 219 18.90 -1.01 8.21
N LYS A 220 18.82 -1.12 6.88
CA LYS A 220 18.26 -0.05 6.06
C LYS A 220 16.78 0.23 6.40
N HIS A 221 15.98 -0.80 6.66
CA HIS A 221 14.59 -0.59 7.11
C HIS A 221 14.52 0.04 8.50
N LEU A 222 15.37 -0.39 9.45
CA LEU A 222 15.46 0.20 10.78
C LEU A 222 15.88 1.66 10.72
N ASP A 223 16.89 1.99 9.92
CA ASP A 223 17.37 3.36 9.72
C ASP A 223 16.26 4.25 9.18
N ASN A 224 15.48 3.77 8.21
CA ASN A 224 14.35 4.52 7.66
C ASN A 224 13.29 4.81 8.75
N LEU A 225 12.88 3.80 9.51
CA LEU A 225 11.90 3.94 10.60
C LEU A 225 12.35 4.88 11.71
N ALA A 226 13.61 4.77 12.12
CA ALA A 226 14.18 5.58 13.19
C ALA A 226 14.41 7.04 12.75
N SER A 227 15.04 7.24 11.58
CA SER A 227 15.49 8.58 11.16
C SER A 227 14.37 9.45 10.63
N ILE A 228 13.40 8.88 9.91
CA ILE A 228 12.35 9.65 9.23
C ILE A 228 11.12 9.74 10.11
N TRP A 229 10.56 8.59 10.48
CA TRP A 229 9.27 8.54 11.17
C TRP A 229 9.37 8.65 12.69
N SER A 230 10.58 8.51 13.26
CA SER A 230 10.85 8.63 14.71
C SER A 230 9.92 7.74 15.55
N LEU A 231 9.60 6.55 15.02
CA LEU A 231 8.74 5.58 15.68
C LEU A 231 9.58 4.57 16.47
N PRO A 232 9.06 4.08 17.61
CA PRO A 232 9.60 2.89 18.25
C PRO A 232 9.53 1.72 17.27
N VAL A 233 10.58 0.91 17.24
CA VAL A 233 10.67 -0.25 16.36
C VAL A 233 10.97 -1.49 17.17
N LEU A 234 10.27 -2.57 16.82
CA LEU A 234 10.53 -3.90 17.34
C LEU A 234 10.76 -4.84 16.14
N VAL A 235 11.79 -5.68 16.22
CA VAL A 235 12.02 -6.76 15.26
C VAL A 235 11.42 -8.05 15.80
N ALA A 236 10.44 -8.59 15.07
CA ALA A 236 9.87 -9.90 15.33
C ALA A 236 10.58 -10.94 14.45
N PHE A 237 11.41 -11.78 15.05
CA PHE A 237 12.03 -12.91 14.35
C PHE A 237 11.03 -14.05 14.28
N ASN A 238 10.46 -14.29 13.10
CA ASN A 238 9.50 -15.37 12.89
C ASN A 238 10.25 -16.70 12.71
N ARG A 239 10.18 -17.57 13.73
CA ARG A 239 10.96 -18.80 13.80
C ARG A 239 10.42 -19.85 12.84
N CYS A 240 11.33 -20.42 12.05
CA CYS A 240 11.10 -21.63 11.26
C CYS A 240 11.74 -22.86 11.92
N ALA A 241 11.24 -24.05 11.59
CA ALA A 241 11.73 -25.31 12.15
C ALA A 241 13.22 -25.62 11.88
N THR A 242 13.81 -25.00 10.85
CA THR A 242 15.22 -25.18 10.47
C THR A 242 16.15 -24.17 11.12
N ASP A 243 15.60 -23.14 11.77
CA ASP A 243 16.40 -22.06 12.33
C ASP A 243 17.08 -22.54 13.62
N THR A 244 18.36 -22.22 13.76
CA THR A 244 19.14 -22.58 14.95
C THR A 244 19.17 -21.43 15.95
N GLU A 245 19.39 -21.74 17.23
CA GLU A 245 19.61 -20.71 18.26
C GLU A 245 20.79 -19.80 17.90
N GLU A 246 21.81 -20.32 17.21
CA GLU A 246 22.93 -19.52 16.73
C GLU A 246 22.48 -18.44 15.73
N GLU A 247 21.61 -18.78 14.78
CA GLU A 247 21.08 -17.81 13.81
C GLU A 247 20.17 -16.78 14.48
N ILE A 248 19.33 -17.21 15.42
CA ILE A 248 18.47 -16.31 16.20
C ILE A 248 19.32 -15.33 17.02
N ASN A 249 20.39 -15.81 17.67
CA ASN A 249 21.29 -14.99 18.46
C ASN A 249 21.98 -13.92 17.62
N VAL A 250 22.37 -14.21 16.38
CA VAL A 250 22.97 -13.21 15.49
C VAL A 250 22.03 -12.02 15.24
N VAL A 251 20.74 -12.28 15.04
CA VAL A 251 19.75 -11.20 14.84
C VAL A 251 19.46 -10.47 16.14
N ARG A 252 19.39 -11.19 17.27
CA ARG A 252 19.21 -10.60 18.60
C ARG A 252 20.34 -9.63 18.95
N GLU A 253 21.59 -10.09 18.86
CA GLU A 253 22.79 -9.28 19.11
C GLU A 253 22.83 -8.03 18.21
N PHE A 254 22.40 -8.18 16.95
CA PHE A 254 22.28 -7.07 16.02
C PHE A 254 21.24 -6.03 16.46
N CYS A 255 20.07 -6.47 16.92
CA CYS A 255 19.03 -5.55 17.41
C CYS A 255 19.46 -4.85 18.70
N GLU A 256 20.06 -5.59 19.65
CA GLU A 256 20.62 -5.05 20.89
C GLU A 256 21.66 -3.95 20.62
N LYS A 257 22.59 -4.21 19.68
CA LYS A 257 23.61 -3.23 19.28
C LYS A 257 23.02 -1.94 18.69
N ASN A 258 21.84 -2.04 18.07
CA ASN A 258 21.13 -0.91 17.45
C ASN A 258 20.08 -0.27 18.38
N ASP A 259 19.99 -0.68 19.65
CA ASP A 259 18.94 -0.21 20.60
C ASP A 259 17.50 -0.44 20.08
N VAL A 260 17.30 -1.57 19.40
CA VAL A 260 16.01 -1.99 18.84
C VAL A 260 15.47 -3.18 19.62
N TYR A 261 14.18 -3.13 19.98
CA TYR A 261 13.51 -4.24 20.66
C TYR A 261 13.47 -5.49 19.76
N PHE A 262 13.57 -6.66 20.37
CA PHE A 262 13.62 -7.93 19.64
C PHE A 262 12.81 -8.99 20.38
N ALA A 263 12.01 -9.74 19.63
CA ALA A 263 11.32 -10.92 20.14
C ALA A 263 11.30 -12.03 19.10
N VAL A 264 11.37 -13.28 19.58
CA VAL A 264 11.12 -14.46 18.75
C VAL A 264 9.62 -14.68 18.71
N ASN A 265 9.09 -14.96 17.51
CA ASN A 265 7.69 -15.27 17.29
C ASN A 265 7.54 -16.72 16.81
N GLU A 266 6.79 -17.52 17.58
CA GLU A 266 6.50 -18.93 17.28
C GLU A 266 4.99 -19.18 17.05
N ALA A 267 4.21 -18.12 16.83
CA ALA A 267 2.76 -18.21 16.72
C ALA A 267 2.24 -19.12 15.59
N PHE A 268 3.04 -19.33 14.55
CA PHE A 268 2.70 -20.29 13.50
C PHE A 268 2.55 -21.72 14.04
N ALA A 269 3.41 -22.13 14.98
CA ALA A 269 3.42 -23.48 15.54
C ALA A 269 2.62 -23.59 16.86
N GLN A 270 2.56 -22.52 17.64
CA GLN A 270 2.01 -22.53 19.00
C GLN A 270 0.81 -21.60 19.22
N GLY A 271 0.29 -20.97 18.16
CA GLY A 271 -0.81 -20.00 18.30
C GLY A 271 -0.41 -18.79 19.16
N GLY A 272 -1.35 -18.22 19.90
CA GLY A 272 -1.14 -17.06 20.77
C GLY A 272 -0.07 -17.28 21.84
N GLU A 273 0.09 -18.51 22.36
CA GLU A 273 1.12 -18.84 23.35
C GLU A 273 2.54 -18.56 22.80
N GLY A 274 2.77 -18.86 21.51
CA GLY A 274 4.06 -18.61 20.84
C GLY A 274 4.35 -17.14 20.51
N ALA A 275 3.42 -16.22 20.79
CA ALA A 275 3.60 -14.77 20.60
C ALA A 275 3.54 -13.98 21.91
N ILE A 276 3.48 -14.63 23.09
CA ILE A 276 3.42 -13.92 24.38
C ILE A 276 4.62 -12.99 24.57
N ASP A 277 5.84 -13.47 24.28
CA ASP A 277 7.05 -12.66 24.43
C ASP A 277 7.06 -11.47 23.47
N LEU A 278 6.61 -11.67 22.22
CA LEU A 278 6.41 -10.59 21.26
C LEU A 278 5.40 -9.56 21.77
N ALA A 279 4.25 -10.00 22.28
CA ALA A 279 3.22 -9.12 22.82
C ALA A 279 3.74 -8.31 24.03
N ASN A 280 4.48 -8.95 24.93
CA ASN A 280 5.08 -8.29 26.09
C ASN A 280 6.10 -7.23 25.67
N GLU A 281 6.99 -7.53 24.72
CA GLU A 281 7.96 -6.56 24.20
C GLU A 281 7.28 -5.43 23.41
N VAL A 282 6.15 -5.69 22.73
CA VAL A 282 5.31 -4.64 22.11
C VAL A 282 4.79 -3.67 23.16
N VAL A 283 4.18 -4.17 24.23
CA VAL A 283 3.64 -3.35 25.33
C VAL A 283 4.75 -2.53 25.97
N LYS A 284 5.85 -3.19 26.34
CA LYS A 284 7.04 -2.56 26.94
C LYS A 284 7.62 -1.46 26.05
N ALA A 285 7.79 -1.71 24.74
CA ALA A 285 8.33 -0.72 23.81
C ALA A 285 7.45 0.54 23.72
N ILE A 286 6.13 0.36 23.75
CA ILE A 286 5.16 1.48 23.75
C ILE A 286 5.23 2.29 25.05
N GLU A 287 5.39 1.62 26.20
CA GLU A 287 5.47 2.27 27.51
C GLU A 287 6.80 2.99 27.75
N GLU A 288 7.93 2.33 27.45
CA GLU A 288 9.27 2.85 27.72
C GLU A 288 9.71 3.92 26.70
N LYS A 289 9.33 3.75 25.43
CA LYS A 289 9.66 4.67 24.34
C LYS A 289 8.38 5.12 23.62
N PRO A 290 7.54 6.01 24.20
CA PRO A 290 6.34 6.47 23.52
C PRO A 290 6.62 7.11 22.15
N SER A 291 5.75 6.85 21.16
CA SER A 291 5.94 7.41 19.82
C SER A 291 5.87 8.94 19.81
N LYS A 292 6.76 9.53 19.00
CA LYS A 292 6.75 10.98 18.71
C LYS A 292 5.72 11.30 17.63
N PRO A 293 5.33 12.58 17.46
CA PRO A 293 4.51 12.99 16.33
C PRO A 293 5.10 12.49 15.02
N LEU A 294 4.24 11.86 14.21
CA LEU A 294 4.65 11.26 12.94
C LEU A 294 5.18 12.36 12.02
N LYS A 295 6.40 12.18 11.54
CA LYS A 295 6.99 13.00 10.48
C LYS A 295 6.83 12.30 9.15
N PHE A 296 6.82 13.06 8.07
CA PHE A 296 6.68 12.51 6.73
C PHE A 296 7.95 12.71 5.90
N THR A 297 8.10 11.89 4.86
CA THR A 297 9.29 11.91 3.99
C THR A 297 9.36 13.18 3.12
N TYR A 298 8.21 13.80 2.87
CA TYR A 298 8.04 14.99 2.04
C TYR A 298 6.88 15.85 2.55
N ASN A 299 6.85 17.12 2.16
CA ASN A 299 5.79 18.07 2.47
C ASN A 299 4.69 18.02 1.39
N ASP A 300 3.50 18.52 1.72
CA ASP A 300 2.40 18.57 0.74
C ASP A 300 2.68 19.60 -0.37
N GLU A 301 3.44 20.65 -0.07
CA GLU A 301 3.82 21.73 -0.98
C GLU A 301 5.02 21.42 -1.88
N ASP A 302 5.70 20.29 -1.65
CA ASP A 302 6.78 19.85 -2.54
C ASP A 302 6.22 19.52 -3.92
N THR A 303 6.98 19.77 -4.99
CA THR A 303 6.57 19.31 -6.34
C THR A 303 6.56 17.78 -6.41
N ILE A 304 5.85 17.21 -7.39
CA ILE A 304 5.80 15.76 -7.58
C ILE A 304 7.21 15.18 -7.75
N GLU A 305 8.07 15.85 -8.50
CA GLU A 305 9.46 15.46 -8.70
C GLU A 305 10.23 15.44 -7.37
N GLN A 306 10.09 16.48 -6.55
CA GLN A 306 10.72 16.57 -5.23
C GLN A 306 10.23 15.46 -4.30
N LYS A 307 8.93 15.14 -4.31
CA LYS A 307 8.37 14.03 -3.52
C LYS A 307 8.99 12.69 -3.95
N ILE A 308 9.08 12.44 -5.26
CA ILE A 308 9.70 11.22 -5.82
C ILE A 308 11.18 11.14 -5.43
N GLU A 309 11.93 12.23 -5.59
CA GLU A 309 13.34 12.32 -5.21
C GLU A 309 13.52 12.04 -3.71
N LYS A 310 12.75 12.70 -2.84
CA LYS A 310 12.82 12.49 -1.39
C LYS A 310 12.55 11.04 -1.00
N VAL A 311 11.61 10.36 -1.65
CA VAL A 311 11.40 8.92 -1.40
C VAL A 311 12.59 8.11 -1.90
N ALA A 312 13.04 8.32 -3.15
CA ALA A 312 14.12 7.54 -3.74
C ALA A 312 15.46 7.68 -3.00
N LEU A 313 15.86 8.91 -2.70
CA LEU A 313 17.13 9.23 -2.03
C LEU A 313 17.10 8.78 -0.57
N ASN A 314 16.03 9.07 0.17
CA ASN A 314 16.01 8.82 1.61
C ASN A 314 15.56 7.40 1.97
N ILE A 315 14.49 6.88 1.34
CA ILE A 315 13.94 5.55 1.64
C ILE A 315 14.76 4.47 0.97
N TYR A 316 14.97 4.57 -0.35
CA TYR A 316 15.65 3.53 -1.10
C TYR A 316 17.18 3.65 -1.05
N GLY A 317 17.71 4.84 -0.76
CA GLY A 317 19.16 5.10 -0.82
C GLY A 317 19.68 5.21 -2.26
N ALA A 318 18.82 5.61 -3.21
CA ALA A 318 19.24 5.89 -4.57
C ALA A 318 20.20 7.09 -4.61
N CYS A 319 21.09 7.14 -5.60
CA CYS A 319 21.97 8.30 -5.80
C CYS A 319 21.31 9.45 -6.55
N ASP A 320 20.37 9.15 -7.44
CA ASP A 320 19.68 10.12 -8.29
C ASP A 320 18.37 9.53 -8.85
N VAL A 321 17.50 10.38 -9.37
CA VAL A 321 16.27 10.01 -10.08
C VAL A 321 16.31 10.55 -11.50
N VAL A 322 16.21 9.64 -12.47
CA VAL A 322 16.18 10.01 -13.90
C VAL A 322 14.77 9.81 -14.45
N PHE A 323 14.16 10.92 -14.90
CA PHE A 323 12.85 10.90 -15.52
C PHE A 323 12.94 10.65 -17.02
N SER A 324 12.25 9.62 -17.50
CA SER A 324 12.07 9.40 -18.95
C SER A 324 11.29 10.54 -19.60
N GLU A 325 11.45 10.75 -20.92
CA GLU A 325 10.67 11.75 -21.66
C GLU A 325 9.15 11.57 -21.50
N LYS A 326 8.70 10.32 -21.42
CA LYS A 326 7.28 9.99 -21.21
C LYS A 326 6.79 10.45 -19.83
N ALA A 327 7.63 10.31 -18.79
CA ALA A 327 7.33 10.79 -17.45
C ALA A 327 7.29 12.32 -17.42
N LEU A 328 8.30 12.99 -17.99
CA LEU A 328 8.34 14.47 -18.07
C LEU A 328 7.14 15.06 -18.81
N LYS A 329 6.69 14.43 -19.91
CA LYS A 329 5.47 14.83 -20.62
C LYS A 329 4.22 14.71 -19.75
N LYS A 330 4.14 13.69 -18.88
CA LYS A 330 3.03 13.53 -17.94
C LYS A 330 3.09 14.55 -16.80
N LEU A 331 4.27 14.76 -16.21
CA LEU A 331 4.49 15.76 -15.16
C LEU A 331 4.09 17.16 -15.66
N LYS A 332 4.52 17.52 -16.88
CA LYS A 332 4.10 18.78 -17.52
C LYS A 332 2.59 18.91 -17.71
N ARG A 333 1.87 17.80 -17.91
CA ARG A 333 0.40 17.80 -18.02
C ARG A 333 -0.28 17.95 -16.65
N ILE A 334 0.39 17.52 -15.58
CA ILE A 334 -0.11 17.61 -14.21
C ILE A 334 0.19 18.99 -13.60
N HIS A 335 1.28 19.63 -14.02
CA HIS A 335 1.66 20.98 -13.62
C HIS A 335 0.51 21.98 -13.83
N ASP A 336 0.31 22.87 -12.87
CA ASP A 336 -0.79 23.85 -12.79
C ASP A 336 -2.21 23.25 -12.72
N THR A 337 -2.34 21.94 -12.46
CA THR A 337 -3.63 21.28 -12.23
C THR A 337 -3.84 20.99 -10.74
N GLU A 338 -5.08 20.68 -10.33
CA GLU A 338 -5.36 20.26 -8.95
C GLU A 338 -4.60 18.98 -8.55
N LEU A 339 -4.17 18.17 -9.53
CA LEU A 339 -3.41 16.94 -9.31
C LEU A 339 -1.96 17.18 -8.87
N GLU A 340 -1.41 18.37 -9.10
CA GLU A 340 -0.03 18.71 -8.75
C GLU A 340 0.24 18.66 -7.24
N LYS A 341 -0.80 18.86 -6.44
CA LYS A 341 -0.71 18.91 -4.97
C LYS A 341 -0.54 17.53 -4.34
N PHE A 342 -0.81 16.44 -5.07
CA PHE A 342 -0.85 15.08 -4.53
C PHE A 342 0.51 14.40 -4.61
#